data_AF-A0A923HBJ3-F1
#
_entry.id   AF-A0A923HBJ3-F1
#
_cell.length_a   1.000
_cell.length_b   1.000
_cell.length_c   1.000
_cell.angle_alpha   90.00
_cell.angle_beta   90.00
_cell.angle_gamma   90.00
#
_symmetry.space_group_name_H-M   'P 1'
#
loop_
_entity.id
_entity.type
_entity.pdbx_description
1 polymer ?
#
loop_
_entity_poly.entity_id
_entity_poly.type
_entity_poly.pdbx_seq_one_letter_code
_entity_poly.pdbx_strand_id
1 'polypeptide(L)'
;MNLNQISVPSLNVEKAIRFYKTLGLKLIVEALPKYARFECPNGSATFSIHLVEELPKGTGVSIYFEDEDLDELVAQLQEKGIAFESLPEDQLWLWREASLNDPDGNHIILYFAGDNRRNPPWRI
;
A
#
# COMPACT_ATOMS: atom_id res chain seq x y z
N MET A 1 9.29 -3.96 -19.92
CA MET A 1 9.45 -2.89 -18.91
C MET A 1 9.07 -3.42 -17.54
N ASN A 2 9.69 -2.96 -16.45
CA ASN A 2 9.44 -3.45 -15.08
C ASN A 2 8.95 -2.29 -14.20
N LEU A 3 7.71 -2.34 -13.71
CA LEU A 3 7.21 -1.37 -12.74
C LEU A 3 7.77 -1.73 -11.36
N ASN A 4 8.78 -0.98 -10.91
CA ASN A 4 9.53 -1.28 -9.69
C ASN A 4 9.62 -0.09 -8.71
N GLN A 5 8.96 1.02 -9.00
CA GLN A 5 8.97 2.21 -8.15
C GLN A 5 7.60 2.87 -8.20
N ILE A 6 7.06 3.17 -7.03
CA ILE A 6 5.96 4.12 -6.84
C ILE A 6 6.41 5.24 -5.90
N SER A 7 5.85 6.44 -6.05
CA SER A 7 6.12 7.57 -5.16
C SER A 7 4.81 8.24 -4.80
N VAL A 8 4.54 8.37 -3.50
CA VAL A 8 3.31 8.99 -2.98
C VAL A 8 3.59 10.37 -2.39
N PRO A 9 2.66 11.33 -2.54
CA PRO A 9 2.74 12.63 -1.90
C PRO A 9 2.43 12.52 -0.40
N SER A 10 3.04 13.38 0.40
CA SER A 10 2.76 13.50 1.83
C SER A 10 2.90 14.94 2.28
N LEU A 11 2.05 15.39 3.21
CA LEU A 11 2.22 16.67 3.90
C LEU A 11 3.17 16.55 5.11
N ASN A 12 3.44 15.33 5.56
CA ASN A 12 4.35 15.06 6.67
C ASN A 12 5.05 13.71 6.49
N VAL A 13 6.23 13.75 5.85
CA VAL A 13 7.03 12.55 5.55
C VAL A 13 7.38 11.74 6.80
N GLU A 14 7.61 12.38 7.94
CA GLU A 14 7.92 11.66 9.19
C GLU A 14 6.74 10.82 9.69
N LYS A 15 5.51 11.36 9.64
CA LYS A 15 4.29 10.61 9.98
C LYS A 15 4.07 9.45 9.00
N ALA A 16 4.25 9.71 7.71
CA ALA A 16 4.12 8.69 6.69
C ALA A 16 5.19 7.58 6.88
N ILE A 17 6.44 7.92 7.22
CA ILE A 17 7.47 6.91 7.53
C ILE A 17 7.01 5.94 8.62
N ARG A 18 6.43 6.47 9.71
CA ARG A 18 5.94 5.63 10.81
C ARG A 18 4.82 4.70 10.34
N PHE A 19 3.88 5.22 9.56
CA PHE A 19 2.79 4.44 8.98
C PHE A 19 3.31 3.30 8.10
N TYR A 20 4.17 3.59 7.12
CA TYR A 20 4.66 2.58 6.18
C TYR A 20 5.63 1.57 6.83
N LYS A 21 6.33 1.95 7.90
CA LYS A 21 7.03 0.97 8.77
C LYS A 21 6.04 0.03 9.45
N THR A 22 4.95 0.55 10.02
CA THR A 22 3.91 -0.27 10.65
C THR A 22 3.23 -1.19 9.66
N LEU A 23 3.02 -0.73 8.43
CA LEU A 23 2.48 -1.52 7.31
C LEU A 23 3.38 -2.70 6.93
N GLY A 24 4.67 -2.66 7.30
CA GLY A 24 5.63 -3.75 7.06
C GLY A 24 6.71 -3.43 6.01
N LEU A 25 6.77 -2.19 5.49
CA LEU A 25 7.81 -1.80 4.55
C LEU A 25 9.13 -1.49 5.27
N LYS A 26 10.25 -1.79 4.60
CA LYS A 26 11.59 -1.59 5.15
C LYS A 26 12.17 -0.25 4.69
N LEU A 27 12.36 0.68 5.62
CA LEU A 27 12.97 1.98 5.32
C LEU A 27 14.46 1.79 4.92
N ILE A 28 14.85 2.31 3.76
CA ILE A 28 16.22 2.22 3.23
C ILE A 28 16.85 3.59 2.95
N VAL A 29 16.06 4.64 2.81
CA VAL A 29 16.54 6.03 2.67
C VAL A 29 15.66 6.94 3.51
N GLU A 30 16.28 7.79 4.34
CA GLU A 30 15.62 8.80 5.16
C GLU A 30 16.28 10.16 4.91
N ALA A 31 15.59 11.05 4.20
CA ALA A 31 16.07 12.38 3.84
C ALA A 31 15.03 13.45 4.23
N LEU A 32 14.74 13.50 5.53
CA LEU A 32 13.77 14.42 6.10
C LEU A 32 14.18 15.90 5.92
N PRO A 33 13.19 16.82 5.80
CA PRO A 33 11.74 16.57 5.82
C PRO A 33 11.17 16.15 4.45
N LYS A 34 12.00 16.03 3.42
CA LYS A 34 11.54 16.05 2.03
C LYS A 34 11.21 14.68 1.45
N TYR A 35 11.85 13.63 1.94
CA TYR A 35 11.84 12.36 1.22
C TYR A 35 12.14 11.15 2.11
N ALA A 36 11.53 10.03 1.75
CA ALA A 36 11.88 8.71 2.25
C ALA A 36 11.74 7.65 1.15
N ARG A 37 12.51 6.57 1.25
CA ARG A 37 12.35 5.40 0.38
C ARG A 37 12.35 4.13 1.20
N PHE A 38 11.47 3.23 0.79
CA PHE A 38 11.31 1.89 1.31
C PHE A 38 11.59 0.85 0.25
N GLU A 39 12.00 -0.32 0.71
CA GLU A 39 11.98 -1.57 -0.03
C GLU A 39 10.75 -2.38 0.42
N CYS A 40 10.03 -2.98 -0.53
CA CYS A 40 8.97 -3.93 -0.22
C CYS A 40 9.59 -5.25 0.25
N PRO A 41 9.03 -5.93 1.27
CA PRO A 41 9.59 -7.18 1.80
C PRO A 41 9.65 -8.28 0.74
N ASN A 42 8.70 -8.27 -0.19
CA ASN A 42 8.62 -9.20 -1.31
C ASN A 42 8.91 -8.50 -2.64
N GLY A 43 9.72 -9.13 -3.48
CA GLY A 43 10.09 -8.64 -4.81
C GLY A 43 11.23 -7.60 -4.78
N SER A 44 11.30 -6.77 -5.83
CA SER A 44 12.33 -5.72 -5.98
C SER A 44 11.75 -4.32 -6.10
N ALA A 45 10.47 -4.16 -5.73
CA ALA A 45 9.78 -2.88 -5.83
C ALA A 45 10.19 -1.97 -4.67
N THR A 46 10.22 -0.67 -4.95
CA THR A 46 10.52 0.37 -3.98
C THR A 46 9.35 1.33 -3.87
N PHE A 47 9.16 1.85 -2.68
CA PHE A 47 8.06 2.75 -2.35
C PHE A 47 8.64 4.05 -1.79
N SER A 48 8.40 5.16 -2.46
CA SER A 48 8.92 6.47 -2.05
C SER A 48 7.82 7.35 -1.48
N ILE A 49 8.19 8.21 -0.55
CA ILE A 49 7.35 9.27 0.00
C ILE A 49 8.06 10.58 -0.30
N HIS A 50 7.33 11.57 -0.79
CA HIS A 50 7.88 12.90 -1.02
C HIS A 50 6.98 13.98 -0.47
N LEU A 51 7.59 15.02 0.10
CA LEU A 51 6.89 16.17 0.65
C LEU A 51 6.24 16.99 -0.47
N VAL A 52 4.97 17.33 -0.29
CA VAL A 52 4.24 18.27 -1.15
C VAL A 52 3.61 19.38 -0.30
N GLU A 53 3.31 20.52 -0.93
CA GLU A 53 2.60 21.62 -0.27
C GLU A 53 1.08 21.39 -0.25
N GLU A 54 0.55 20.72 -1.27
CA GLU A 54 -0.87 20.38 -1.40
C GLU A 54 -1.02 18.96 -1.95
N LEU A 55 -2.00 18.22 -1.41
CA LEU A 55 -2.33 16.87 -1.87
C LEU A 55 -3.17 16.91 -3.16
N PRO A 56 -3.05 15.89 -4.03
CA PRO A 56 -3.93 15.74 -5.18
C PRO A 56 -5.41 15.71 -4.79
N LYS A 57 -6.28 16.24 -5.66
CA LYS A 57 -7.75 16.27 -5.46
C LYS A 57 -8.45 15.30 -6.41
N GLY A 58 -9.56 14.73 -5.94
CA GLY A 58 -10.40 13.81 -6.71
C GLY A 58 -9.95 12.35 -6.58
N THR A 59 -10.42 11.50 -7.50
CA THR A 59 -10.07 10.08 -7.51
C THR A 59 -8.58 9.92 -7.81
N GLY A 60 -7.83 9.44 -6.81
CA GLY A 60 -6.39 9.20 -6.91
C GLY A 60 -6.04 7.85 -7.55
N VAL A 61 -4.80 7.42 -7.33
CA VAL A 61 -4.33 6.08 -7.68
C VAL A 61 -4.49 5.14 -6.48
N SER A 62 -4.79 3.87 -6.75
CA SER A 62 -4.80 2.81 -5.74
C SER A 62 -3.50 2.02 -5.79
N ILE A 63 -2.95 1.68 -4.63
CA ILE A 63 -1.69 0.94 -4.50
C ILE A 63 -1.98 -0.42 -3.91
N TYR A 64 -1.64 -1.47 -4.65
CA TYR A 64 -1.93 -2.85 -4.26
C TYR A 64 -0.71 -3.54 -3.67
N PHE A 65 -0.87 -4.14 -2.49
CA PHE A 65 0.12 -5.03 -1.87
C PHE A 65 -0.49 -6.43 -1.71
N GLU A 66 0.18 -7.44 -2.27
CA GLU A 66 -0.31 -8.82 -2.24
C GLU A 66 0.29 -9.56 -1.04
N ASP A 67 -0.56 -10.23 -0.26
CA ASP A 67 -0.18 -11.10 0.85
C ASP A 67 -1.11 -12.32 0.89
N GLU A 68 -0.56 -13.53 1.06
CA GLU A 68 -1.34 -14.78 1.05
C GLU A 68 -2.17 -14.99 2.31
N ASP A 69 -1.73 -14.42 3.43
CA ASP A 69 -2.37 -14.51 4.74
C ASP A 69 -3.11 -13.20 5.07
N LEU A 70 -3.87 -12.67 4.10
CA LEU A 70 -4.49 -11.34 4.15
C LEU A 70 -5.27 -11.07 5.45
N ASP A 71 -6.13 -11.99 5.89
CA ASP A 71 -6.94 -11.82 7.10
C ASP A 71 -6.07 -11.67 8.36
N GLU A 72 -5.00 -12.46 8.46
CA GLU A 72 -4.07 -12.39 9.58
C GLU A 72 -3.29 -11.08 9.53
N LEU A 73 -2.78 -10.70 8.36
CA LEU A 73 -2.10 -9.42 8.17
C LEU A 73 -3.00 -8.24 8.59
N VAL A 74 -4.26 -8.22 8.15
CA VAL A 74 -5.20 -7.16 8.53
C VAL A 74 -5.42 -7.12 10.04
N ALA A 75 -5.68 -8.27 10.68
CA ALA A 75 -5.86 -8.34 12.12
C ALA A 75 -4.64 -7.79 12.88
N GLN A 76 -3.43 -8.21 12.49
CA GLN A 76 -2.19 -7.72 13.10
C GLN A 76 -1.98 -6.20 12.90
N LEU A 77 -2.35 -5.66 11.73
CA LEU A 77 -2.24 -4.23 11.46
C LEU A 77 -3.29 -3.41 12.24
N GLN A 78 -4.50 -3.95 12.44
CA GLN A 78 -5.50 -3.34 13.31
C GLN A 78 -5.04 -3.26 14.76
N GLU A 79 -4.41 -4.31 15.29
CA GLU A 79 -3.80 -4.30 16.63
C GLU A 79 -2.69 -3.25 16.76
N LYS A 80 -1.97 -2.97 15.66
CA LYS A 80 -0.96 -1.91 15.58
C LYS A 80 -1.56 -0.51 15.35
N GLY A 81 -2.88 -0.38 15.31
CA GLY A 81 -3.60 0.89 15.20
C GLY A 81 -3.83 1.39 13.77
N ILE A 82 -3.68 0.54 12.75
CA ILE A 82 -4.08 0.90 11.38
C ILE A 82 -5.60 0.78 11.24
N ALA A 83 -6.23 1.86 10.76
CA ALA A 83 -7.64 1.88 10.43
C ALA A 83 -7.87 1.42 8.99
N PHE A 84 -8.89 0.59 8.80
CA PHE A 84 -9.32 0.08 7.49
C PHE A 84 -10.66 0.71 7.10
N GLU A 85 -10.84 1.00 5.82
CA GLU A 85 -12.12 1.40 5.23
C GLU A 85 -13.00 0.18 4.97
N SER A 86 -12.40 -0.91 4.46
CA SER A 86 -13.04 -2.22 4.35
C SER A 86 -12.14 -3.32 4.91
N LEU A 87 -12.77 -4.31 5.52
CA LEU A 87 -12.08 -5.53 5.98
C LEU A 87 -12.01 -6.56 4.84
N PRO A 88 -11.17 -7.60 4.97
CA PRO A 88 -11.03 -8.65 3.98
C PRO A 88 -12.37 -9.24 3.52
N GLU A 89 -12.71 -8.98 2.27
CA GLU A 89 -13.92 -9.48 1.62
C GLU A 89 -13.62 -10.04 0.23
N ASP A 90 -14.38 -11.07 -0.17
CA ASP A 90 -14.25 -11.68 -1.48
C ASP A 90 -14.99 -10.84 -2.52
N GLN A 91 -14.28 -10.51 -3.59
CA GLN A 91 -14.76 -9.67 -4.66
C GLN A 91 -15.26 -10.48 -5.86
N LEU A 92 -16.12 -9.88 -6.68
CA LEU A 92 -16.66 -10.51 -7.89
C LEU A 92 -15.60 -10.88 -8.93
N TRP A 93 -14.43 -10.25 -8.88
CA TRP A 93 -13.27 -10.55 -9.72
C TRP A 93 -12.33 -11.60 -9.12
N LEU A 94 -12.82 -12.38 -8.14
CA LEU A 94 -12.14 -13.54 -7.54
C LEU A 94 -10.88 -13.19 -6.74
N TRP A 95 -10.81 -11.97 -6.22
CA TRP A 95 -9.75 -11.51 -5.30
C TRP A 95 -10.36 -11.34 -3.91
N ARG A 96 -9.53 -11.48 -2.89
CA ARG A 96 -9.88 -11.08 -1.52
C ARG A 96 -9.18 -9.77 -1.23
N GLU A 97 -9.92 -8.76 -0.78
CA GLU A 97 -9.40 -7.39 -0.65
C GLU A 97 -9.79 -6.74 0.67
N ALA A 98 -8.90 -5.91 1.20
CA ALA A 98 -9.15 -4.96 2.28
C ALA A 98 -8.54 -3.60 1.88
N SER A 99 -9.27 -2.51 2.13
CA SER A 99 -8.82 -1.17 1.78
C SER A 99 -8.56 -0.29 2.99
N LEU A 100 -7.60 0.62 2.85
CA LEU A 100 -7.22 1.61 3.84
C LEU A 100 -6.64 2.85 3.16
N ASN A 101 -6.51 3.93 3.93
CA ASN A 101 -5.74 5.09 3.52
C ASN A 101 -4.54 5.30 4.43
N ASP A 102 -3.46 5.80 3.85
CA ASP A 102 -2.36 6.34 4.64
C ASP A 102 -2.74 7.69 5.31
N PRO A 103 -1.88 8.28 6.15
CA PRO A 103 -2.19 9.53 6.85
C PRO A 103 -2.50 10.74 5.96
N ASP A 104 -2.11 10.69 4.68
CA ASP A 104 -2.32 11.73 3.68
C ASP A 104 -3.39 11.35 2.64
N GLY A 105 -4.15 10.28 2.88
CA GLY A 105 -5.26 9.88 2.01
C GLY A 105 -4.84 9.11 0.76
N ASN A 106 -3.60 8.62 0.67
CA ASN A 106 -3.20 7.73 -0.42
C ASN A 106 -3.90 6.39 -0.25
N HIS A 107 -4.63 5.95 -1.28
CA HIS A 107 -5.45 4.75 -1.22
C HIS A 107 -4.62 3.48 -1.39
N ILE A 108 -4.72 2.58 -0.42
CA ILE A 108 -3.99 1.32 -0.37
C ILE A 108 -4.99 0.17 -0.32
N ILE A 109 -4.70 -0.89 -1.09
CA ILE A 109 -5.45 -2.13 -1.08
C ILE A 109 -4.48 -3.26 -0.72
N LEU A 110 -4.77 -3.96 0.38
CA LEU A 110 -4.14 -5.23 0.70
C LEU A 110 -5.02 -6.31 0.09
N TYR A 111 -4.43 -7.23 -0.66
CA TYR A 111 -5.20 -8.23 -1.38
C TYR A 111 -4.51 -9.58 -1.50
N PHE A 112 -5.29 -10.60 -1.85
CA PHE A 112 -4.80 -11.86 -2.36
C PHE A 112 -5.59 -12.26 -3.61
N ALA A 113 -4.88 -12.57 -4.69
CA ALA A 113 -5.52 -12.94 -5.96
C ALA A 113 -4.98 -14.25 -6.56
N GLY A 114 -3.86 -14.77 -6.06
CA GLY A 114 -3.26 -16.03 -6.53
C GLY A 114 -3.11 -16.07 -8.06
N ASP A 115 -3.54 -17.18 -8.67
CA ASP A 115 -3.49 -17.34 -10.12
C ASP A 115 -4.40 -16.36 -10.88
N ASN A 116 -5.55 -16.01 -10.28
CA ASN A 116 -6.55 -15.10 -10.88
C ASN A 116 -6.00 -13.69 -11.10
N ARG A 117 -4.91 -13.29 -10.43
CA ARG A 117 -4.24 -12.02 -10.69
C ARG A 117 -3.81 -11.86 -12.15
N ARG A 118 -3.38 -12.96 -12.78
CA ARG A 118 -2.89 -13.00 -14.16
C ARG A 118 -3.74 -13.86 -15.08
N ASN A 119 -4.43 -14.86 -14.53
CA ASN A 119 -5.16 -15.88 -15.26
C ASN A 119 -6.65 -15.92 -14.86
N PRO A 120 -7.38 -14.79 -14.84
CA PRO A 120 -8.81 -14.84 -14.55
C PRO A 120 -9.58 -15.55 -15.69
N PRO A 121 -10.79 -16.07 -15.42
CA PRO A 121 -11.61 -16.75 -16.44
C PRO A 121 -11.94 -15.90 -17.69
N TRP A 122 -11.92 -14.58 -17.57
CA TRP A 122 -12.16 -13.61 -18.65
C TRP A 122 -10.87 -13.07 -19.28
N ARG A 123 -9.74 -13.74 -19.10
CA ARG A 123 -8.49 -13.39 -19.78
C ARG A 123 -8.68 -13.48 -21.30
N ILE A 124 -8.12 -12.50 -22.03
CA ILE A 124 -8.11 -12.42 -23.50
C ILE A 124 -7.05 -13.35 -24.09
#